data_AF-A0A4C1ZLD2-F1
#
_entry.id   AF-A0A4C1ZLD2-F1
#
_cell.length_a   1.000
_cell.length_b   1.000
_cell.length_c   1.000
_cell.angle_alpha   90.00
_cell.angle_beta   90.00
_cell.angle_gamma   90.00
#
_symmetry.space_group_name_H-M   'P 1'
#
loop_
_entity.id
_entity.type
_entity.pdbx_description
1 polymer ?
#
loop_
_entity_poly.entity_id
_entity_poly.type
_entity_poly.pdbx_seq_one_letter_code
_entity_poly.pdbx_strand_id
1 'polypeptide(L)'
;MPRGRRANIGRRTRHASQQQVYSQNLSEERLNIIRENARLRQRVSTRRSLASYNRMAFQYDPTANYTDDENLDIGPMTTICRYCNVLKFKRETAGLCCASGKVKLDPLLTPP
;
A
#
# COMPACT_ATOMS: atom_id res chain seq x y z
N MET A 1 -7.15 -2.93 -74.43
CA MET A 1 -6.43 -2.48 -73.22
C MET A 1 -6.79 -3.41 -72.05
N PRO A 2 -5.85 -4.14 -71.43
CA PRO A 2 -6.18 -4.98 -70.28
C PRO A 2 -6.40 -4.13 -69.02
N ARG A 3 -7.50 -4.39 -68.29
CA ARG A 3 -7.78 -3.74 -66.99
C ARG A 3 -6.79 -4.27 -65.95
N GLY A 4 -5.88 -3.42 -65.48
CA GLY A 4 -4.93 -3.75 -64.42
C GLY A 4 -5.63 -4.20 -63.14
N ARG A 5 -5.12 -5.29 -62.53
CA ARG A 5 -5.60 -5.82 -61.25
C ARG A 5 -5.46 -4.74 -60.18
N ARG A 6 -6.58 -4.27 -59.61
CA ARG A 6 -6.57 -3.36 -58.46
C ARG A 6 -5.94 -4.09 -57.27
N ALA A 7 -4.83 -3.59 -56.76
CA ALA A 7 -4.17 -4.14 -55.59
C ALA A 7 -5.07 -3.93 -54.36
N ASN A 8 -5.31 -5.00 -53.58
CA ASN A 8 -6.10 -5.00 -52.34
C ASN A 8 -5.34 -4.33 -51.16
N ILE A 9 -4.85 -3.11 -51.38
CA ILE A 9 -4.00 -2.35 -50.45
C ILE A 9 -4.73 -2.13 -49.12
N GLY A 10 -6.02 -1.76 -49.15
CA GLY A 10 -6.82 -1.51 -47.94
C GLY A 10 -7.06 -2.73 -47.04
N ARG A 11 -7.02 -3.96 -47.57
CA ARG A 11 -7.20 -5.18 -46.76
C ARG A 11 -5.89 -5.56 -46.06
N ARG A 12 -4.74 -5.34 -46.71
CA ARG A 12 -3.41 -5.58 -46.14
C ARG A 12 -3.09 -4.58 -45.03
N THR A 13 -3.41 -3.31 -45.22
CA THR A 13 -3.18 -2.27 -44.19
C THR A 13 -4.00 -2.51 -42.93
N ARG A 14 -5.28 -2.90 -43.06
CA ARG A 14 -6.13 -3.27 -41.92
C ARG A 14 -5.62 -4.49 -41.15
N HIS A 15 -5.08 -5.48 -41.86
CA HIS A 15 -4.52 -6.67 -41.21
C HIS A 15 -3.22 -6.34 -40.47
N ALA A 16 -2.36 -5.51 -41.05
CA ALA A 16 -1.14 -5.04 -40.39
C ALA A 16 -1.44 -4.21 -39.14
N SER A 17 -2.43 -3.30 -39.20
CA SER A 17 -2.85 -2.52 -38.03
C SER A 17 -3.46 -3.40 -36.95
N GLN A 18 -4.28 -4.40 -37.30
CA GLN A 18 -4.81 -5.37 -36.33
C GLN A 18 -3.71 -6.20 -35.67
N GLN A 19 -2.71 -6.65 -36.42
CA GLN A 19 -1.56 -7.38 -35.87
C GLN A 19 -0.71 -6.52 -34.92
N GLN A 20 -0.53 -5.22 -35.22
CA GLN A 20 0.17 -4.29 -34.35
C GLN A 20 -0.58 -4.03 -33.04
N VAL A 21 -1.91 -3.84 -33.11
CA VAL A 21 -2.73 -3.68 -31.90
C VAL A 21 -2.69 -4.95 -31.05
N TYR A 22 -2.78 -6.13 -31.67
CA TYR A 22 -2.69 -7.41 -30.95
C TYR A 22 -1.33 -7.58 -30.25
N SER A 23 -0.21 -7.26 -30.93
CA SER A 23 1.12 -7.35 -30.31
C SER A 23 1.33 -6.32 -29.18
N GLN A 24 0.77 -5.12 -29.32
CA GLN A 24 0.76 -4.12 -28.25
C GLN A 24 -0.01 -4.61 -27.02
N ASN A 25 -1.24 -5.12 -27.20
CA ASN A 25 -2.03 -5.68 -26.09
C ASN A 25 -1.30 -6.82 -25.37
N LEU A 26 -0.67 -7.74 -26.11
CA LEU A 26 0.14 -8.82 -25.52
C LEU A 26 1.33 -8.28 -24.70
N SER A 27 1.95 -7.19 -25.17
CA SER A 27 3.05 -6.56 -24.45
C SER A 27 2.57 -5.85 -23.17
N GLU A 28 1.42 -5.17 -23.23
CA GLU A 28 0.80 -4.53 -22.07
C GLU A 28 0.36 -5.56 -21.03
N GLU A 29 -0.22 -6.68 -21.47
CA GLU A 29 -0.61 -7.78 -20.58
C GLU A 29 0.61 -8.37 -19.87
N ARG A 30 1.71 -8.62 -20.59
CA ARG A 30 2.98 -9.05 -19.98
C ARG A 30 3.50 -8.05 -18.96
N LEU A 31 3.47 -6.75 -19.26
CA LEU A 31 3.89 -5.70 -18.33
C LEU A 31 2.99 -5.64 -17.09
N ASN A 32 1.69 -5.84 -17.25
CA ASN A 32 0.73 -5.90 -16.15
C ASN A 32 1.00 -7.11 -15.24
N ILE A 33 1.26 -8.29 -15.82
CA ILE A 33 1.64 -9.49 -15.07
C ILE A 33 2.96 -9.27 -14.29
N ILE A 34 3.96 -8.63 -14.90
CA ILE A 34 5.22 -8.31 -14.22
C ILE A 34 4.98 -7.37 -13.03
N ARG A 35 4.19 -6.32 -13.24
CA ARG A 35 3.84 -5.33 -12.21
C ARG A 35 3.07 -5.98 -11.06
N GLU A 36 2.12 -6.85 -11.37
CA GLU A 36 1.34 -7.58 -10.39
C GLU A 36 2.22 -8.54 -9.58
N ASN A 37 3.08 -9.31 -10.24
CA ASN A 37 4.04 -10.18 -9.56
C ASN A 37 4.99 -9.41 -8.65
N ALA A 38 5.46 -8.23 -9.07
CA ALA A 38 6.28 -7.37 -8.22
C ALA A 38 5.52 -6.93 -6.96
N ARG A 39 4.24 -6.53 -7.10
CA ARG A 39 3.37 -6.19 -5.95
C ARG A 39 3.13 -7.39 -5.03
N LEU A 40 2.92 -8.58 -5.58
CA LEU A 40 2.73 -9.81 -4.81
C LEU A 40 4.00 -10.16 -4.01
N ARG A 41 5.17 -10.10 -4.65
CA ARG A 41 6.47 -10.30 -3.98
C ARG A 41 6.69 -9.31 -2.85
N GLN A 42 6.38 -8.04 -3.07
CA GLN A 42 6.48 -7.01 -2.04
C GLN A 42 5.55 -7.32 -0.85
N ARG A 43 4.29 -7.65 -1.10
CA ARG A 43 3.32 -8.02 -0.04
C ARG A 43 3.77 -9.24 0.78
N VAL A 44 4.30 -10.27 0.11
CA VAL A 44 4.82 -11.47 0.79
C VAL A 44 6.03 -11.12 1.65
N SER A 45 6.96 -10.30 1.13
CA SER A 45 8.13 -9.83 1.87
C SER A 45 7.74 -9.03 3.11
N THR A 46 6.84 -8.06 2.97
CA THR A 46 6.34 -7.26 4.10
C THR A 46 5.67 -8.13 5.17
N ARG A 47 4.84 -9.10 4.76
CA ARG A 47 4.21 -10.04 5.69
C ARG A 47 5.22 -10.88 6.45
N ARG A 48 6.30 -11.35 5.80
CA ARG A 48 7.37 -12.11 6.47
C ARG A 48 8.14 -11.26 7.47
N SER A 49 8.45 -10.01 7.12
CA SER A 49 9.07 -9.04 8.04
C SER A 49 8.21 -8.84 9.28
N LEU A 50 6.93 -8.47 9.11
CA LEU A 50 6.00 -8.28 10.23
C LEU A 50 5.80 -9.54 11.07
N ALA A 51 5.84 -10.72 10.45
CA ALA A 51 5.73 -11.98 11.17
C ALA A 51 6.90 -12.19 12.17
N SER A 52 8.08 -11.65 11.87
CA SER A 52 9.23 -11.65 12.79
C SER A 52 9.00 -10.80 14.03
N TYR A 53 8.20 -9.73 13.91
CA TYR A 53 7.87 -8.82 15.01
C TYR A 53 6.69 -9.30 15.87
N ASN A 54 6.04 -10.40 15.48
CA ASN A 54 4.96 -10.97 16.28
C ASN A 54 5.46 -11.31 17.68
N ARG A 55 4.83 -10.71 18.70
CA ARG A 55 5.14 -10.95 20.12
C ARG A 55 6.55 -10.53 20.55
N MET A 56 7.26 -9.73 19.76
CA MET A 56 8.60 -9.25 20.14
C MET A 56 8.62 -8.44 21.44
N ALA A 57 7.51 -7.79 21.80
CA ALA A 57 7.38 -7.10 23.08
C ALA A 57 7.63 -8.01 24.30
N PHE A 58 7.40 -9.33 24.19
CA PHE A 58 7.68 -10.29 25.26
C PHE A 58 9.15 -10.74 25.32
N GLN A 59 9.97 -10.37 24.34
CA GLN A 59 11.39 -10.70 24.24
C GLN A 59 12.23 -9.43 24.35
N TYR A 60 11.80 -8.50 25.20
CA TYR A 60 12.49 -7.23 25.40
C TYR A 60 13.92 -7.48 25.92
N ASP A 61 14.89 -6.89 25.22
CA ASP A 61 16.31 -6.87 25.60
C ASP A 61 16.71 -5.41 25.88
N PRO A 62 17.04 -5.05 27.13
CA PRO A 62 17.41 -3.68 27.48
C PRO A 62 18.75 -3.22 26.86
N THR A 63 19.54 -4.13 26.31
CA THR A 63 20.83 -3.81 25.67
C THR A 63 20.71 -3.55 24.18
N ALA A 64 19.58 -3.89 23.57
CA ALA A 64 19.34 -3.68 22.15
C ALA A 64 19.00 -2.21 21.84
N ASN A 65 19.50 -1.70 20.71
CA ASN A 65 19.11 -0.39 20.22
C ASN A 65 17.84 -0.51 19.35
N TYR A 66 16.74 0.08 19.83
CA TYR A 66 15.45 0.09 19.14
C TYR A 66 15.13 1.42 18.43
N THR A 67 16.00 2.44 18.51
CA THR A 67 15.68 3.78 18.00
C THR A 67 15.52 3.84 16.48
N ASP A 68 16.24 2.98 15.77
CA ASP A 68 16.39 3.08 14.31
C ASP A 68 15.43 2.13 13.56
N ASP A 69 14.60 1.36 14.29
CA ASP A 69 13.67 0.41 13.69
C ASP A 69 12.33 1.08 13.37
N GLU A 70 12.09 1.32 12.08
CA GLU A 70 10.85 1.90 11.55
C GLU A 70 9.60 1.10 11.95
N ASN A 71 9.72 -0.20 12.24
CA ASN A 71 8.59 -1.02 12.68
C ASN A 71 8.24 -0.84 14.16
N LEU A 72 9.19 -0.33 14.96
CA LEU A 72 8.99 0.03 16.36
C LEU A 72 8.69 1.52 16.55
N ASP A 73 8.96 2.36 15.55
CA ASP A 73 8.59 3.78 15.59
C ASP A 73 7.06 3.96 15.51
N ILE A 74 6.47 4.34 16.65
CA ILE A 74 5.04 4.65 16.77
C ILE A 74 4.74 6.05 16.21
N GLY A 75 5.76 6.91 16.10
CA GLY A 75 5.67 8.29 15.67
C GLY A 75 5.01 9.24 16.69
N PRO A 76 4.90 10.54 16.37
CA PRO A 76 4.33 11.53 17.27
C PRO A 76 2.79 11.46 17.33
N MET A 77 2.23 11.86 18.48
CA MET A 77 0.80 12.05 18.67
C MET A 77 0.33 13.32 17.96
N THR A 78 -0.18 13.17 16.74
CA THR A 78 -0.53 14.29 15.84
C THR A 78 -2.01 14.32 15.49
N THR A 79 -2.77 13.29 15.84
CA THR A 79 -4.19 13.18 15.49
C THR A 79 -5.03 13.47 16.72
N ILE A 80 -6.12 14.22 16.58
CA ILE A 80 -7.06 14.45 17.69
C ILE A 80 -8.18 13.39 17.64
N CYS A 81 -8.49 12.78 18.78
CA CYS A 81 -9.63 11.89 18.90
C CYS A 81 -10.95 12.66 18.83
N ARG A 82 -11.88 12.22 17.98
CA ARG A 82 -13.18 12.88 17.80
C ARG A 82 -14.11 12.80 19.02
N TYR A 83 -13.86 11.87 19.94
CA TYR A 83 -14.75 11.64 21.08
C TYR A 83 -14.27 12.35 22.35
N CYS A 84 -12.97 12.25 22.66
CA CYS A 84 -12.39 12.82 23.86
C CYS A 84 -11.55 14.08 23.62
N ASN A 85 -11.36 14.49 22.36
CA ASN A 85 -10.50 15.63 21.97
C ASN A 85 -9.04 15.54 22.45
N VAL A 86 -8.56 14.36 22.82
CA VAL A 86 -7.17 14.13 23.21
C VAL A 86 -6.33 13.82 21.97
N LEU A 87 -5.04 14.20 22.00
CA LEU A 87 -4.06 13.76 21.00
C LEU A 87 -3.91 12.23 21.05
N LYS A 88 -3.71 11.63 19.88
CA LYS A 88 -3.57 10.18 19.69
C LYS A 88 -2.57 9.89 18.58
N PHE A 89 -2.05 8.66 18.56
CA PHE A 89 -1.16 8.25 17.48
C PHE A 89 -1.93 8.06 16.16
N LYS A 90 -1.26 8.33 15.03
CA LYS A 90 -1.87 8.22 13.70
C LYS A 90 -2.38 6.81 13.40
N ARG A 91 -1.67 5.79 13.89
CA ARG A 91 -1.98 4.36 13.70
C ARG A 91 -2.59 3.70 14.94
N GLU A 92 -3.03 4.49 15.92
CA GLU A 92 -3.68 3.96 17.12
C GLU A 92 -4.98 3.23 16.77
N THR A 93 -5.22 2.08 17.40
CA THR A 93 -6.48 1.36 17.27
C THR A 93 -7.64 2.24 17.72
N ALA A 94 -8.74 2.22 16.97
CA ALA A 94 -9.91 3.01 17.29
C ALA A 94 -10.42 2.68 18.70
N GLY A 95 -10.65 3.73 19.51
CA GLY A 95 -11.14 3.59 20.87
C GLY A 95 -10.09 3.24 21.92
N LEU A 96 -8.81 3.08 21.59
CA LEU A 96 -7.78 2.85 22.61
C LEU A 96 -7.72 4.02 23.62
N CYS A 97 -7.79 5.26 23.16
CA CYS A 97 -7.82 6.46 24.02
C CYS A 97 -9.11 6.68 24.85
N CYS A 98 -10.28 6.16 24.47
CA CYS A 98 -11.55 6.54 25.12
C CYS A 98 -12.68 5.50 25.03
N ALA A 99 -12.38 4.25 24.65
CA ALA A 99 -13.35 3.21 24.35
C ALA A 99 -14.49 3.69 23.43
N SER A 100 -14.13 4.45 22.39
CA SER A 100 -15.05 5.07 21.43
C SER A 100 -16.04 6.06 22.08
N GLY A 101 -15.53 6.87 23.01
CA GLY A 101 -16.30 7.92 23.70
C GLY A 101 -17.03 7.46 24.95
N LYS A 102 -16.86 6.20 25.37
CA LYS A 102 -17.42 5.68 26.62
C LYS A 102 -16.65 6.16 27.85
N VAL A 103 -15.37 6.46 27.70
CA VAL A 103 -14.54 7.05 28.74
C VAL A 103 -14.44 8.54 28.51
N LYS A 104 -14.91 9.33 29.47
CA LYS A 104 -14.65 10.78 29.55
C LYS A 104 -13.64 10.98 30.67
N LEU A 105 -12.48 11.51 30.31
CA LEU A 105 -11.46 11.90 31.29
C LEU A 105 -11.77 13.32 31.75
N ASP A 106 -11.68 13.55 33.06
CA ASP A 106 -11.74 14.91 33.59
C ASP A 106 -10.50 15.70 33.20
N PRO A 107 -10.60 17.02 32.97
CA PRO A 107 -9.44 17.86 32.70
C PRO A 107 -8.44 17.76 33.85
N LEU A 108 -7.15 17.58 33.52
CA LEU A 108 -6.10 17.65 34.53
C LEU A 108 -6.08 19.06 35.12
N LEU A 109 -6.16 19.15 36.44
CA LEU A 109 -5.99 20.41 37.16
C LEU A 109 -4.58 20.94 36.88
N THR A 110 -4.48 22.18 36.42
CA THR A 110 -3.18 22.83 36.25
C THR A 110 -2.53 23.01 37.61
N PRO A 111 -1.27 22.59 37.80
CA PRO A 111 -0.57 22.82 39.06
C PRO A 111 -0.40 24.33 39.34
N PRO A 112 -0.36 24.74 40.62
CA PRO A 112 -0.26 26.15 41.04
C PRO A 112 1.09 26.79 40.71
#